data_AF-A0A3S4ESJ5-F1
#
_entry.id   AF-A0A3S4ESJ5-F1
#
_cell.length_a   1.000
_cell.length_b   1.000
_cell.length_c   1.000
_cell.angle_alpha   90.00
_cell.angle_beta   90.00
_cell.angle_gamma   90.00
#
_symmetry.space_group_name_H-M   'P 1'
#
loop_
_entity.id
_entity.type
_entity.pdbx_description
1 polymer ?
#
loop_
_entity_poly.entity_id
_entity_poly.type
_entity_poly.pdbx_seq_one_letter_code
_entity_poly.pdbx_strand_id
1 'polypeptide(L)'
;MRGQGRGLQVYAALYLLFLYAPIILLPLFAFNSGTIIAFPLQGFTTGWFAQMWANATLRTALTNSLIIAVSASILATCLGIFAARASTRFEFPGKGGMMGFILLPMVLPEIIVAMSLLVVLLGMGVQLSILTVIVGHTLICMPYAIAILTTAFSSLDKSLEEAAYDLGETRWSAFRLITLPLVMPGIISSLLISFTISLDEFIIAFFLAGNQPTLPTYIFSQLRFPKQIPMIMALGTALVALSIVLLALGEYFRRRGNARMGGNPTGGFL
;
A
#
# COMPACT_ATOMS: atom_id res chain seq x y z
N MET A 1 -28.20 29.88 15.63
CA MET A 1 -27.69 29.00 14.56
C MET A 1 -27.07 27.67 15.10
N ARG A 2 -27.66 27.01 16.12
CA ARG A 2 -27.11 25.77 16.74
C ARG A 2 -27.77 24.46 16.26
N GLY A 3 -28.71 24.52 15.30
CA GLY A 3 -29.52 23.38 14.87
C GLY A 3 -28.99 22.60 13.64
N GLN A 4 -28.16 23.23 12.79
CA GLN A 4 -27.71 22.60 11.53
C GLN A 4 -26.58 21.57 11.72
N GLY A 5 -25.87 21.58 12.86
CA GLY A 5 -24.79 20.63 13.14
C GLY A 5 -25.27 19.22 13.50
N ARG A 6 -26.47 19.07 14.08
CA ARG A 6 -26.98 17.76 14.50
C ARG A 6 -27.30 16.84 13.33
N GLY A 7 -27.87 17.37 12.24
CA GLY A 7 -28.15 16.59 11.04
C GLY A 7 -26.87 16.06 10.39
N LEU A 8 -25.84 16.91 10.28
CA LEU A 8 -24.54 16.51 9.74
C LEU A 8 -23.82 15.49 10.63
N GLN A 9 -23.89 15.65 11.95
CA GLN A 9 -23.33 14.70 12.91
C GLN A 9 -23.99 13.32 12.84
N VAL A 10 -25.33 13.28 12.74
CA VAL A 10 -26.07 12.02 12.57
C VAL A 10 -25.73 11.37 11.23
N TYR A 11 -25.70 12.14 10.15
CA TYR A 11 -25.29 11.63 8.83
C TYR A 11 -23.86 11.06 8.87
N ALA A 12 -22.91 11.79 9.44
CA ALA A 12 -21.52 11.33 9.58
C ALA A 12 -21.43 10.06 10.43
N ALA A 13 -22.15 9.98 11.55
CA ALA A 13 -22.18 8.80 12.41
C ALA A 13 -22.75 7.58 11.69
N LEU A 14 -23.86 7.73 10.95
CA LEU A 14 -24.46 6.66 10.15
C LEU A 14 -23.54 6.21 9.01
N TYR A 15 -22.87 7.16 8.35
CA TYR A 15 -21.89 6.87 7.30
C TYR A 15 -20.70 6.08 7.84
N LEU A 16 -20.13 6.50 8.97
CA LEU A 16 -19.05 5.75 9.63
C LEU A 16 -19.53 4.38 10.09
N LEU A 17 -20.72 4.27 10.69
CA LEU A 17 -21.29 2.99 11.08
C LEU A 17 -21.41 2.05 9.88
N PHE A 18 -21.93 2.52 8.75
CA PHE A 18 -22.07 1.75 7.54
C PHE A 18 -20.72 1.28 6.99
N LEU A 19 -19.72 2.18 6.93
CA LEU A 19 -18.37 1.86 6.44
C LEU A 19 -17.63 0.85 7.34
N TYR A 20 -17.75 1.00 8.66
CA TYR A 20 -17.03 0.16 9.63
C TYR A 20 -17.80 -1.10 10.03
N ALA A 21 -19.12 -1.19 9.76
CA ALA A 21 -19.93 -2.35 10.12
C ALA A 21 -19.34 -3.69 9.61
N PRO A 22 -18.92 -3.84 8.33
CA PRO A 22 -18.32 -5.08 7.85
C PRO A 22 -17.02 -5.44 8.57
N ILE A 23 -16.22 -4.44 8.95
CA ILE A 23 -14.97 -4.63 9.69
C ILE A 23 -15.25 -5.13 11.11
N ILE A 24 -16.33 -4.65 11.74
CA ILE A 24 -16.77 -5.10 13.07
C ILE A 24 -17.27 -6.55 13.04
N LEU A 25 -17.82 -7.02 11.91
CA LEU A 25 -18.22 -8.42 11.77
C LEU A 25 -17.03 -9.39 11.81
N LEU A 26 -15.82 -8.94 11.42
CA LEU A 26 -14.62 -9.77 11.46
C LEU A 26 -14.35 -10.33 12.86
N PRO A 27 -14.14 -9.51 13.92
CA PRO A 27 -13.93 -10.03 15.27
C PRO A 27 -15.18 -10.76 15.78
N LEU A 28 -16.39 -10.28 15.47
CA LEU A 28 -17.63 -10.91 15.93
C LEU A 28 -17.69 -12.40 15.53
N PHE A 29 -17.39 -12.71 14.26
CA PHE A 29 -17.39 -14.08 13.76
C PHE A 29 -16.07 -14.82 14.00
N ALA A 30 -14.94 -14.12 14.11
CA ALA A 30 -13.65 -14.72 14.47
C ALA A 30 -13.63 -15.30 15.89
N PHE A 31 -14.44 -14.75 16.80
CA PHE A 31 -14.61 -15.27 18.15
C PHE A 31 -15.84 -16.18 18.29
N ASN A 32 -16.63 -16.41 17.23
CA ASN A 32 -17.80 -17.28 17.26
C ASN A 32 -17.41 -18.74 16.94
N SER A 33 -17.91 -19.70 17.71
CA SER A 33 -17.64 -21.14 17.50
C SER A 33 -18.35 -21.73 16.27
N GLY A 34 -19.30 -21.01 15.68
CA GLY A 34 -20.04 -21.45 14.50
C GLY A 34 -19.17 -21.52 13.25
N THR A 35 -19.39 -22.58 12.46
CA THR A 35 -18.75 -22.80 11.15
C THR A 35 -19.45 -22.09 10.00
N ILE A 36 -20.64 -21.54 10.26
CA ILE A 36 -21.46 -20.79 9.31
C ILE A 36 -21.62 -19.38 9.84
N ILE A 37 -21.47 -18.39 8.97
CA ILE A 37 -21.70 -16.98 9.28
C ILE A 37 -23.21 -16.74 9.31
N ALA A 38 -23.82 -16.99 10.46
CA ALA A 38 -25.24 -16.76 10.69
C ALA A 38 -25.49 -16.42 12.15
N PHE A 39 -26.61 -15.74 12.39
CA PHE A 39 -27.18 -15.56 13.72
C PHE A 39 -28.19 -16.69 13.99
N PRO A 40 -28.38 -17.12 15.26
CA PRO A 40 -27.71 -16.64 16.48
C PRO A 40 -26.26 -17.13 16.62
N LEU A 41 -25.45 -16.37 17.37
CA LEU A 41 -24.08 -16.78 17.73
C LEU A 41 -24.14 -17.99 18.66
N GLN A 42 -23.21 -18.93 18.47
CA GLN A 42 -23.26 -20.23 19.14
C GLN A 42 -22.46 -20.25 20.45
N GLY A 43 -21.27 -19.67 20.44
CA GLY A 43 -20.37 -19.64 21.60
C GLY A 43 -19.06 -18.93 21.31
N PHE A 44 -18.25 -18.70 22.34
CA PHE A 44 -16.94 -18.04 22.21
C PHE A 44 -15.84 -19.06 21.92
N THR A 45 -14.95 -18.76 20.98
CA THR A 45 -13.76 -19.58 20.68
C THR A 45 -12.58 -18.72 20.23
N THR A 46 -11.36 -19.20 20.48
CA THR A 46 -10.13 -18.68 19.87
C THR A 46 -9.49 -19.70 18.93
N GLY A 47 -10.13 -20.86 18.72
CA GLY A 47 -9.60 -21.97 17.94
C GLY A 47 -9.28 -21.61 16.50
N TRP A 48 -10.02 -20.67 15.91
CA TRP A 48 -9.77 -20.18 14.55
C TRP A 48 -8.40 -19.50 14.40
N PHE A 49 -7.93 -18.78 15.43
CA PHE A 49 -6.60 -18.17 15.42
C PHE A 49 -5.48 -19.23 15.45
N ALA A 50 -5.69 -20.30 16.23
CA ALA A 50 -4.74 -21.42 16.26
C ALA A 50 -4.70 -22.17 14.92
N GLN A 51 -5.86 -22.44 14.32
CA GLN A 51 -5.96 -23.06 12.99
C GLN A 51 -5.34 -22.17 11.91
N MET A 52 -5.60 -20.87 11.97
CA MET A 52 -5.00 -19.87 11.09
C MET A 52 -3.48 -19.93 11.16
N TRP A 53 -2.92 -19.86 12.37
CA TRP A 53 -1.48 -19.90 12.57
C TRP A 53 -0.85 -21.23 12.15
N ALA A 54 -1.56 -22.35 12.33
CA ALA A 54 -1.10 -23.68 11.95
C ALA A 54 -1.12 -23.92 10.42
N ASN A 55 -1.90 -23.17 9.66
CA ASN A 55 -2.05 -23.37 8.22
C ASN A 55 -0.77 -22.98 7.44
N ALA A 56 -0.08 -23.99 6.88
CA ALA A 56 1.16 -23.78 6.14
C ALA A 56 0.97 -22.95 4.87
N THR A 57 -0.11 -23.21 4.11
CA THR A 57 -0.40 -22.48 2.87
C THR A 57 -0.66 -21.00 3.13
N LEU A 58 -1.39 -20.68 4.20
CA LEU A 58 -1.61 -19.29 4.62
C LEU A 58 -0.28 -18.60 5.00
N ARG A 59 0.59 -19.28 5.76
CA ARG A 59 1.91 -18.71 6.09
C ARG A 59 2.76 -18.47 4.84
N THR A 60 2.76 -19.40 3.89
CA THR A 60 3.43 -19.21 2.60
C THR A 60 2.85 -18.02 1.83
N ALA A 61 1.52 -17.91 1.78
CA ALA A 61 0.83 -16.82 1.10
C ALA A 61 1.13 -15.44 1.72
N LEU A 62 1.18 -15.37 3.05
CA LEU A 62 1.59 -14.17 3.79
C LEU A 62 3.04 -13.79 3.47
N THR A 63 3.96 -14.74 3.56
CA THR A 63 5.39 -14.51 3.26
C THR A 63 5.59 -14.04 1.83
N ASN A 64 4.93 -14.70 0.86
CA ASN A 64 5.00 -14.30 -0.55
C ASN A 64 4.52 -12.86 -0.74
N SER A 65 3.40 -12.48 -0.11
CA SER A 65 2.84 -11.13 -0.23
C SER A 65 3.76 -10.08 0.37
N LEU A 66 4.38 -10.37 1.52
CA LEU A 66 5.35 -9.46 2.13
C LEU A 66 6.59 -9.28 1.26
N ILE A 67 7.13 -10.37 0.70
CA ILE A 67 8.25 -10.32 -0.24
C ILE A 67 7.87 -9.46 -1.46
N ILE A 68 6.70 -9.73 -2.07
CA ILE A 68 6.21 -8.99 -3.23
C ILE A 68 6.02 -7.51 -2.91
N ALA A 69 5.35 -7.18 -1.81
CA ALA A 69 5.06 -5.81 -1.42
C ALA A 69 6.32 -5.00 -1.12
N VAL A 70 7.31 -5.60 -0.43
CA VAL A 70 8.59 -4.94 -0.15
C VAL A 70 9.41 -4.79 -1.43
N SER A 71 9.56 -5.84 -2.24
CA SER A 71 10.36 -5.78 -3.46
C SER A 71 9.76 -4.80 -4.48
N ALA A 72 8.45 -4.88 -4.74
CA ALA A 72 7.80 -4.00 -5.69
C ALA A 72 7.80 -2.54 -5.24
N SER A 73 7.61 -2.26 -3.94
CA SER A 73 7.64 -0.87 -3.44
C SER A 73 9.02 -0.24 -3.53
N ILE A 74 10.08 -1.00 -3.24
CA ILE A 74 11.46 -0.55 -3.42
C ILE A 74 11.74 -0.31 -4.90
N LEU A 75 11.42 -1.26 -5.78
CA LEU A 75 11.68 -1.13 -7.22
C LEU A 75 10.91 0.05 -7.83
N ALA A 76 9.61 0.17 -7.53
CA ALA A 76 8.77 1.26 -8.02
C ALA A 76 9.26 2.62 -7.51
N THR A 77 9.67 2.71 -6.24
CA THR A 77 10.22 3.95 -5.66
C THR A 77 11.55 4.31 -6.29
N CYS A 78 12.47 3.35 -6.46
CA CYS A 78 13.76 3.58 -7.11
C CYS A 78 13.58 4.08 -8.55
N LEU A 79 12.75 3.41 -9.35
CA LEU A 79 12.42 3.84 -10.71
C LEU A 79 11.72 5.21 -10.70
N GLY A 80 10.84 5.44 -9.72
CA GLY A 80 10.15 6.69 -9.50
C GLY A 80 11.09 7.85 -9.19
N ILE A 81 12.15 7.63 -8.41
CA ILE A 81 13.15 8.66 -8.10
C ILE A 81 13.83 9.13 -9.39
N PHE A 82 14.23 8.20 -10.26
CA PHE A 82 14.86 8.53 -11.53
C PHE A 82 13.90 9.28 -12.46
N ALA A 83 12.68 8.77 -12.64
CA ALA A 83 11.69 9.39 -13.54
C ALA A 83 11.20 10.76 -13.03
N ALA A 84 10.92 10.90 -11.73
CA ALA A 84 10.51 12.15 -11.12
C ALA A 84 11.63 13.20 -11.17
N ARG A 85 12.88 12.83 -10.86
CA ARG A 85 14.00 13.76 -10.96
C ARG A 85 14.26 14.18 -12.40
N ALA A 86 14.23 13.24 -13.35
CA ALA A 86 14.42 13.52 -14.76
C ALA A 86 13.36 14.51 -15.28
N SER A 87 12.09 14.25 -14.95
CA SER A 87 10.96 15.06 -15.41
C SER A 87 10.84 16.43 -14.71
N THR A 88 11.36 16.60 -13.49
CA THR A 88 11.30 17.88 -12.77
C THR A 88 12.51 18.78 -13.02
N ARG A 89 13.69 18.20 -13.28
CA ARG A 89 14.94 18.97 -13.42
C ARG A 89 15.38 19.22 -14.86
N PHE A 90 14.95 18.39 -15.82
CA PHE A 90 15.39 18.50 -17.21
C PHE A 90 14.23 18.75 -18.17
N GLU A 91 14.52 19.55 -19.19
CA GLU A 91 13.69 19.70 -20.39
C GLU A 91 14.37 18.93 -21.52
N PHE A 92 13.67 17.96 -22.11
CA PHE A 92 14.18 17.13 -23.20
C PHE A 92 13.04 16.76 -24.16
N PRO A 93 13.35 16.57 -25.47
CA PRO A 93 12.33 16.22 -26.45
C PRO A 93 11.68 14.88 -26.11
N GLY A 94 10.36 14.78 -26.24
CA GLY A 94 9.60 13.56 -25.97
C GLY A 94 9.24 13.29 -24.50
N LYS A 95 9.63 14.17 -23.57
CA LYS A 95 9.30 14.08 -22.13
C LYS A 95 7.83 13.79 -21.86
N GLY A 96 6.91 14.50 -22.51
CA GLY A 96 5.47 14.31 -22.35
C GLY A 96 4.98 12.93 -22.78
N GLY A 97 5.45 12.43 -23.93
CA GLY A 97 5.08 11.10 -24.43
C GLY A 97 5.64 9.98 -23.56
N MET A 98 6.89 10.09 -23.11
CA MET A 98 7.51 9.12 -22.20
C MET A 98 6.79 9.09 -20.85
N MET A 99 6.48 10.25 -20.26
CA MET A 99 5.72 10.32 -19.03
C MET A 99 4.29 9.81 -19.21
N GLY A 100 3.64 10.12 -20.33
CA GLY A 100 2.35 9.56 -20.69
C GLY A 100 2.38 8.04 -20.68
N PHE A 101 3.37 7.43 -21.36
CA PHE A 101 3.53 5.98 -21.41
C PHE A 101 3.74 5.34 -20.03
N ILE A 102 4.59 5.93 -19.19
CA ILE A 102 4.85 5.45 -17.83
C ILE A 102 3.59 5.54 -16.95
N LEU A 103 2.75 6.56 -17.18
CA LEU A 103 1.52 6.78 -16.40
C LEU A 103 0.32 5.97 -16.92
N LEU A 104 0.40 5.38 -18.11
CA LEU A 104 -0.69 4.59 -18.71
C LEU A 104 -1.28 3.53 -17.76
N PRO A 105 -0.50 2.73 -17.01
CA PRO A 105 -1.05 1.69 -16.14
C PRO A 105 -2.01 2.22 -15.07
N MET A 106 -1.91 3.49 -14.69
CA MET A 106 -2.80 4.12 -13.70
C MET A 106 -4.21 4.39 -14.26
N VAL A 107 -4.33 4.50 -15.59
CA VAL A 107 -5.59 4.81 -16.28
C VAL A 107 -6.26 3.55 -16.82
N LEU A 108 -5.46 2.54 -17.15
CA LEU A 108 -5.96 1.27 -17.67
C LEU A 108 -6.62 0.44 -16.57
N PRO A 109 -7.73 -0.25 -16.87
CA PRO A 109 -8.26 -1.27 -15.97
C PRO A 109 -7.20 -2.32 -15.64
N GLU A 110 -6.98 -2.59 -14.36
CA GLU A 110 -5.92 -3.48 -13.87
C GLU A 110 -6.00 -4.89 -14.50
N ILE A 111 -7.22 -5.39 -14.73
CA ILE A 111 -7.42 -6.69 -15.38
C ILE A 111 -6.87 -6.73 -16.80
N ILE A 112 -6.96 -5.63 -17.56
CA ILE A 112 -6.42 -5.55 -18.92
C ILE A 112 -4.90 -5.62 -18.86
N VAL A 113 -4.29 -4.90 -17.92
CA VAL A 113 -2.83 -4.91 -17.71
C VAL A 113 -2.36 -6.31 -17.30
N ALA A 114 -3.04 -6.95 -16.34
CA ALA A 114 -2.70 -8.27 -15.85
C ALA A 114 -2.80 -9.35 -16.93
N MET A 115 -3.89 -9.38 -17.70
CA MET A 115 -4.06 -10.33 -18.80
C MET A 115 -3.05 -10.09 -19.91
N SER A 116 -2.74 -8.81 -20.22
CA SER A 116 -1.73 -8.48 -21.23
C SER A 116 -0.35 -8.96 -20.80
N LEU A 117 0.05 -8.71 -19.55
CA LEU A 117 1.31 -9.21 -18.99
C LEU A 117 1.37 -10.74 -19.02
N LEU A 118 0.28 -11.42 -18.67
CA LEU A 118 0.21 -12.87 -18.72
C LEU A 118 0.46 -13.40 -20.13
N VAL A 119 -0.23 -12.88 -21.14
CA VAL A 119 -0.07 -13.30 -22.54
C VAL A 119 1.36 -13.06 -23.02
N VAL A 120 1.94 -11.92 -22.70
CA VAL A 120 3.33 -11.60 -23.08
C VAL A 120 4.32 -12.55 -22.41
N LEU A 121 4.20 -12.77 -21.10
CA LEU A 121 5.12 -13.64 -20.35
C LEU A 121 5.05 -15.08 -20.84
N LEU A 122 3.85 -15.62 -21.08
CA LEU A 122 3.68 -16.96 -21.63
C LEU A 122 4.18 -17.05 -23.07
N GLY A 123 3.94 -16.03 -23.89
CA GLY A 123 4.46 -15.95 -25.26
C GLY A 123 5.99 -15.92 -25.32
N MET A 124 6.64 -15.39 -24.28
CA MET A 124 8.10 -15.41 -24.11
C MET A 124 8.63 -16.70 -23.47
N GLY A 125 7.75 -17.63 -23.07
CA GLY A 125 8.13 -18.86 -22.37
C GLY A 125 8.54 -18.65 -20.91
N VAL A 126 8.20 -17.50 -20.30
CA VAL A 126 8.49 -17.21 -18.89
C VAL A 126 7.52 -17.94 -17.99
N GLN A 127 8.05 -18.69 -17.03
CA GLN A 127 7.24 -19.39 -16.03
C GLN A 127 6.73 -18.41 -14.96
N LEU A 128 5.44 -18.54 -14.64
CA LEU A 128 4.78 -17.73 -13.62
C LEU A 128 5.32 -18.05 -12.23
N SER A 129 5.64 -17.00 -11.48
CA SER A 129 6.27 -17.08 -10.17
C SER A 129 6.09 -15.79 -9.38
N ILE A 130 6.54 -15.77 -8.13
CA ILE A 130 6.65 -14.55 -7.33
C ILE A 130 7.40 -13.44 -8.07
N LEU A 131 8.40 -13.78 -8.90
CA LEU A 131 9.16 -12.79 -9.67
C LEU A 131 8.29 -12.10 -10.73
N THR A 132 7.45 -12.83 -11.45
CA THR A 132 6.53 -12.23 -12.43
C THR A 132 5.50 -11.33 -11.73
N VAL A 133 5.08 -11.69 -10.52
CA VAL A 133 4.22 -10.84 -9.69
C VAL A 133 4.96 -9.56 -9.24
N ILE A 134 6.21 -9.66 -8.78
CA ILE A 134 7.02 -8.48 -8.39
C ILE A 134 7.13 -7.51 -9.56
N VAL A 135 7.40 -7.99 -10.77
CA VAL A 135 7.50 -7.16 -11.97
C VAL A 135 6.14 -6.51 -12.28
N GLY A 136 5.05 -7.27 -12.25
CA GLY A 136 3.70 -6.74 -12.47
C GLY A 136 3.32 -5.68 -11.43
N HIS A 137 3.56 -5.95 -10.15
CA HIS A 137 3.32 -5.00 -9.04
C HIS A 137 4.19 -3.75 -9.15
N THR A 138 5.43 -3.89 -9.62
CA THR A 138 6.31 -2.74 -9.87
C THR A 138 5.71 -1.85 -10.97
N LEU A 139 5.21 -2.44 -12.05
CA LEU A 139 4.64 -1.71 -13.19
C LEU A 139 3.42 -0.86 -12.80
N ILE A 140 2.50 -1.42 -12.00
CA ILE A 140 1.32 -0.69 -11.50
C ILE A 140 1.64 0.27 -10.35
N CYS A 141 2.66 -0.01 -9.52
CA CYS A 141 3.05 0.90 -8.44
C CYS A 141 3.88 2.10 -8.93
N MET A 142 4.62 1.95 -10.03
CA MET A 142 5.49 2.98 -10.61
C MET A 142 4.80 4.33 -10.84
N PRO A 143 3.62 4.43 -11.47
CA PRO A 143 2.96 5.72 -11.69
C PRO A 143 2.62 6.45 -10.39
N TYR A 144 2.18 5.72 -9.35
CA TYR A 144 1.90 6.30 -8.04
C TYR A 144 3.17 6.80 -7.36
N ALA A 145 4.26 6.03 -7.41
CA ALA A 145 5.55 6.45 -6.88
C ALA A 145 6.05 7.73 -7.57
N ILE A 146 5.93 7.80 -8.89
CA ILE A 146 6.32 8.97 -9.67
C ILE A 146 5.46 10.19 -9.31
N ALA A 147 4.14 10.05 -9.20
CA ALA A 147 3.26 11.17 -8.87
C ALA A 147 3.64 11.81 -7.52
N ILE A 148 3.90 10.97 -6.51
CA ILE A 148 4.32 11.41 -5.18
C ILE A 148 5.71 12.08 -5.25
N LEU A 149 6.67 11.44 -5.91
CA LEU A 149 8.04 11.92 -5.97
C LEU A 149 8.17 13.18 -6.82
N THR A 150 7.44 13.31 -7.92
CA THR A 150 7.41 14.54 -8.72
C THR A 150 6.98 15.72 -7.87
N THR A 151 5.96 15.54 -7.04
CA THR A 151 5.52 16.59 -6.09
C THR A 151 6.64 16.96 -5.11
N ALA A 152 7.36 15.96 -4.57
CA ALA A 152 8.45 16.18 -3.63
C ALA A 152 9.72 16.80 -4.28
N PHE A 153 10.02 16.49 -5.53
CA PHE A 153 11.12 17.10 -6.27
C PHE A 153 10.78 18.51 -6.77
N SER A 154 9.52 18.76 -7.13
CA SER A 154 9.05 20.07 -7.58
C SER A 154 9.00 21.11 -6.46
N SER A 155 8.85 20.70 -5.20
CA SER A 155 8.87 21.62 -4.05
C SER A 155 10.29 22.07 -3.66
N LEU A 156 11.34 21.44 -4.21
CA LEU A 156 12.73 21.76 -3.90
C LEU A 156 13.23 22.94 -4.75
N ASP A 157 13.60 24.04 -4.08
CA ASP A 157 14.23 25.20 -4.73
C ASP A 157 15.55 24.78 -5.41
N LYS A 158 15.69 25.18 -6.67
CA LYS A 158 16.89 24.91 -7.48
C LYS A 158 18.11 25.64 -6.94
N SER A 159 17.91 26.79 -6.28
CA SER A 159 18.98 27.60 -5.69
C SER A 159 19.84 26.83 -4.69
N LEU A 160 19.27 25.84 -4.00
CA LEU A 160 20.00 24.99 -3.05
C LEU A 160 21.04 24.09 -3.73
N GLU A 161 20.74 23.58 -4.93
CA GLU A 161 21.68 22.79 -5.71
C GLU A 161 22.74 23.69 -6.35
N GLU A 162 22.36 24.88 -6.83
CA GLU A 162 23.27 25.89 -7.40
C GLU A 162 24.29 26.38 -6.37
N ALA A 163 23.84 26.73 -5.16
CA ALA A 163 24.71 27.17 -4.07
C ALA A 163 25.73 26.08 -3.66
N ALA A 164 25.36 24.80 -3.75
CA ALA A 164 26.29 23.71 -3.49
C ALA A 164 27.40 23.66 -4.56
N TYR A 165 27.05 23.87 -5.82
CA TYR A 165 28.02 23.92 -6.92
C TYR A 165 28.96 25.13 -6.77
N ASP A 166 28.44 26.28 -6.34
CA ASP A 166 29.24 27.48 -6.06
C ASP A 166 30.25 27.26 -4.91
N LEU A 167 29.88 26.42 -3.93
CA LEU A 167 30.78 26.00 -2.85
C LEU A 167 31.77 24.90 -3.25
N GLY A 168 31.78 24.49 -4.52
CA GLY A 168 32.72 23.49 -5.07
C GLY A 168 32.26 22.04 -4.94
N GLU A 169 31.01 21.78 -4.55
CA GLU A 169 30.49 20.42 -4.46
C GLU A 169 30.18 19.80 -5.83
N THR A 170 30.33 18.48 -5.92
CA THR A 170 29.99 17.74 -7.14
C THR A 170 28.48 17.47 -7.23
N ARG A 171 27.95 17.21 -8.43
CA ARG A 171 26.53 16.85 -8.65
C ARG A 171 26.05 15.67 -7.81
N TRP A 172 26.91 14.67 -7.62
CA TRP A 172 26.60 13.51 -6.78
C TRP A 172 26.57 13.88 -5.30
N SER A 173 27.54 14.68 -4.85
CA SER A 173 27.61 15.15 -3.47
C SER A 173 26.41 16.04 -3.12
N ALA A 174 26.09 17.03 -3.96
CA ALA A 174 24.91 17.87 -3.80
C ALA A 174 23.61 17.06 -3.76
N PHE A 175 23.47 16.03 -4.63
CA PHE A 175 22.32 15.14 -4.57
C PHE A 175 22.24 14.40 -3.23
N ARG A 176 23.34 13.80 -2.77
CA ARG A 176 23.35 12.99 -1.54
C ARG A 176 23.18 13.84 -0.28
N LEU A 177 23.76 15.03 -0.23
CA LEU A 177 23.79 15.88 0.97
C LEU A 177 22.60 16.82 1.07
N ILE A 178 22.02 17.24 -0.06
CA ILE A 178 20.97 18.26 -0.09
C ILE A 178 19.67 17.68 -0.63
N THR A 179 19.67 17.24 -1.90
CA THR A 179 18.45 16.80 -2.58
C THR A 179 17.82 15.59 -1.89
N LEU A 180 18.61 14.55 -1.61
CA LEU A 180 18.13 13.27 -1.08
C LEU A 180 17.52 13.42 0.33
N PRO A 181 18.15 14.11 1.30
CA PRO A 181 17.54 14.37 2.60
C PRO A 181 16.26 15.20 2.53
N LEU A 182 16.21 16.21 1.66
CA LEU A 182 15.04 17.09 1.51
C LEU A 182 13.85 16.38 0.85
N VAL A 183 14.12 15.46 -0.09
CA VAL A 183 13.09 14.65 -0.76
C VAL A 183 12.77 13.37 0.01
N MET A 184 13.54 13.04 1.06
CA MET A 184 13.37 11.81 1.85
C MET A 184 11.95 11.59 2.40
N PRO A 185 11.23 12.60 2.91
CA PRO A 185 9.83 12.42 3.32
C PRO A 185 8.93 11.96 2.16
N GLY A 186 9.19 12.45 0.94
CA GLY A 186 8.52 12.03 -0.28
C GLY A 186 8.86 10.59 -0.68
N ILE A 187 10.13 10.19 -0.54
CA ILE A 187 10.59 8.80 -0.80
C ILE A 187 9.96 7.81 0.17
N ILE A 188 9.90 8.15 1.46
CA ILE A 188 9.23 7.31 2.46
C ILE A 188 7.73 7.21 2.14
N SER A 189 7.11 8.33 1.77
CA SER A 189 5.69 8.36 1.38
C SER A 189 5.42 7.49 0.14
N SER A 190 6.27 7.58 -0.89
CA SER A 190 6.11 6.75 -2.09
C SER A 190 6.30 5.27 -1.79
N LEU A 191 7.31 4.91 -0.98
CA LEU A 191 7.57 3.53 -0.59
C LEU A 191 6.39 2.95 0.18
N LEU A 192 5.85 3.68 1.17
CA LEU A 192 4.70 3.23 1.95
C LEU A 192 3.44 3.08 1.08
N ILE A 193 3.15 4.04 0.21
CA ILE A 193 1.99 3.96 -0.69
C ILE A 193 2.14 2.80 -1.67
N SER A 194 3.29 2.63 -2.31
CA SER A 194 3.54 1.50 -3.21
C SER A 194 3.50 0.16 -2.48
N PHE A 195 3.97 0.09 -1.23
CA PHE A 195 3.85 -1.11 -0.40
C PHE A 195 2.37 -1.44 -0.12
N THR A 196 1.58 -0.44 0.27
CA THR A 196 0.15 -0.61 0.54
C THR A 196 -0.61 -1.07 -0.70
N ILE A 197 -0.38 -0.46 -1.85
CA ILE A 197 -0.99 -0.84 -3.13
C ILE A 197 -0.60 -2.28 -3.48
N SER A 198 0.68 -2.62 -3.39
CA SER A 198 1.18 -3.95 -3.72
C SER A 198 0.68 -5.05 -2.78
N LEU A 199 0.46 -4.73 -1.50
CA LEU A 199 -0.01 -5.70 -0.50
C LEU A 199 -1.48 -6.09 -0.71
N ASP A 200 -2.33 -5.13 -1.12
CA ASP A 200 -3.76 -5.36 -1.38
C ASP A 200 -4.04 -5.82 -2.81
N GLU A 201 -3.02 -5.85 -3.67
CA GLU A 201 -3.24 -6.19 -5.06
C GLU A 201 -3.49 -7.69 -5.27
N PHE A 202 -4.71 -7.98 -5.71
CA PHE A 202 -5.24 -9.28 -6.07
C PHE A 202 -5.12 -9.61 -7.56
N ILE A 203 -5.43 -8.68 -8.47
CA ILE A 203 -5.68 -9.01 -9.88
C ILE A 203 -4.39 -9.51 -10.55
N ILE A 204 -3.31 -8.77 -10.43
CA ILE A 204 -2.01 -9.10 -11.01
C ILE A 204 -1.44 -10.35 -10.36
N ALA A 205 -1.58 -10.49 -9.04
CA ALA A 205 -1.20 -11.72 -8.35
C ALA A 205 -2.01 -12.92 -8.84
N PHE A 206 -3.31 -12.78 -9.07
CA PHE A 206 -4.19 -13.84 -9.54
C PHE A 206 -3.76 -14.37 -10.91
N PHE A 207 -3.35 -13.49 -11.83
CA PHE A 207 -2.90 -13.89 -13.16
C PHE A 207 -1.42 -14.32 -13.21
N LEU A 208 -0.53 -13.75 -12.38
CA LEU A 208 0.92 -13.92 -12.53
C LEU A 208 1.58 -14.81 -11.48
N ALA A 209 0.91 -15.19 -10.39
CA ALA A 209 1.54 -15.93 -9.29
C ALA A 209 1.76 -17.44 -9.57
N GLY A 210 1.06 -17.99 -10.57
CA GLY A 210 1.11 -19.42 -10.87
C GLY A 210 0.69 -20.26 -9.66
N ASN A 211 1.55 -21.18 -9.22
CA ASN A 211 1.29 -22.07 -8.08
C ASN A 211 1.79 -21.51 -6.73
N GLN A 212 2.21 -20.25 -6.68
CA GLN A 212 2.75 -19.61 -5.47
C GLN A 212 1.73 -18.62 -4.92
N PRO A 213 0.77 -19.04 -4.08
CA PRO A 213 -0.33 -18.17 -3.66
C PRO A 213 0.20 -16.93 -2.92
N THR A 214 -0.52 -15.83 -3.10
CA THR A 214 -0.42 -14.59 -2.31
C THR A 214 -1.59 -14.53 -1.33
N LEU A 215 -1.56 -13.58 -0.41
CA LEU A 215 -2.56 -13.44 0.63
C LEU A 215 -3.95 -13.12 0.03
N PRO A 216 -4.09 -12.17 -0.92
CA PRO A 216 -5.40 -11.92 -1.55
C PRO A 216 -5.91 -13.11 -2.35
N THR A 217 -5.04 -13.76 -3.13
CA THR A 217 -5.42 -14.94 -3.93
C THR A 217 -5.80 -16.14 -3.06
N TYR A 218 -5.11 -16.32 -1.93
CA TYR A 218 -5.46 -17.30 -0.92
C TYR A 218 -6.83 -17.00 -0.29
N ILE A 219 -7.06 -15.77 0.20
CA ILE A 219 -8.35 -15.37 0.79
C ILE A 219 -9.49 -15.64 -0.19
N PHE A 220 -9.33 -15.21 -1.45
CA PHE A 220 -10.32 -15.43 -2.50
C PHE A 220 -10.60 -16.92 -2.74
N SER A 221 -9.57 -17.77 -2.76
CA SER A 221 -9.74 -19.22 -2.91
C SER A 221 -10.57 -19.86 -1.79
N GLN A 222 -10.46 -19.33 -0.56
CA GLN A 222 -11.16 -19.86 0.61
C GLN A 222 -12.63 -19.45 0.66
N LEU A 223 -13.06 -18.41 -0.05
CA LEU A 223 -14.47 -18.00 -0.11
C LEU A 223 -15.39 -19.08 -0.69
N ARG A 224 -14.83 -20.01 -1.47
CA ARG A 224 -15.57 -21.17 -2.02
C ARG A 224 -15.84 -22.25 -0.97
N PHE A 225 -15.22 -22.16 0.20
CA PHE A 225 -15.30 -23.16 1.26
C PHE A 225 -15.84 -22.51 2.54
N PRO A 226 -17.18 -22.49 2.75
CA PRO A 226 -17.81 -21.80 3.89
C PRO A 226 -17.20 -22.16 5.25
N LYS A 227 -16.80 -23.42 5.44
CA LYS A 227 -16.17 -23.92 6.67
C LYS A 227 -14.83 -23.24 7.02
N GLN A 228 -14.14 -22.69 6.03
CA GLN A 228 -12.85 -22.01 6.20
C GLN A 228 -13.02 -20.50 6.47
N ILE A 229 -14.21 -19.94 6.24
CA ILE A 229 -14.42 -18.50 6.35
C ILE A 229 -14.17 -17.98 7.77
N PRO A 230 -14.57 -18.65 8.88
CA PRO A 230 -14.24 -18.20 10.22
C PRO A 230 -12.72 -18.05 10.46
N MET A 231 -11.89 -18.92 9.87
CA MET A 231 -10.43 -18.80 9.91
C MET A 231 -9.94 -17.55 9.16
N ILE A 232 -10.56 -17.21 8.03
CA ILE A 232 -10.27 -15.98 7.27
C ILE A 232 -10.73 -14.73 8.04
N MET A 233 -11.85 -14.79 8.77
CA MET A 233 -12.30 -13.70 9.63
C MET A 233 -11.33 -13.47 10.80
N ALA A 234 -10.74 -14.54 11.35
CA ALA A 234 -9.68 -14.45 12.35
C ALA A 234 -8.41 -13.77 11.79
N LEU A 235 -8.02 -14.11 10.55
CA LEU A 235 -6.95 -13.41 9.82
C LEU A 235 -7.27 -11.92 9.64
N GLY A 236 -8.46 -11.58 9.14
CA GLY A 236 -8.88 -10.19 8.97
C GLY A 236 -8.88 -9.42 10.30
N THR A 237 -9.34 -10.05 11.38
CA THR A 237 -9.29 -9.49 12.75
C THR A 237 -7.86 -9.23 13.20
N ALA A 238 -6.93 -10.16 12.95
CA ALA A 238 -5.53 -10.00 13.28
C ALA A 238 -4.87 -8.87 12.47
N LEU A 239 -5.18 -8.77 11.17
CA LEU A 239 -4.69 -7.70 10.30
C LEU A 239 -5.22 -6.33 10.73
N VAL A 240 -6.50 -6.22 11.05
CA VAL A 240 -7.11 -4.97 11.56
C VAL A 240 -6.48 -4.57 12.89
N ALA A 241 -6.30 -5.52 13.81
CA ALA A 241 -5.63 -5.27 15.09
C ALA A 241 -4.19 -4.78 14.87
N LEU A 242 -3.45 -5.40 13.95
CA LEU A 242 -2.10 -4.98 13.58
C LEU A 242 -2.10 -3.56 12.99
N SER A 243 -3.01 -3.23 12.08
CA SER A 243 -3.14 -1.89 11.51
C SER A 243 -3.42 -0.84 12.58
N ILE A 244 -4.33 -1.12 13.52
CA ILE A 244 -4.63 -0.22 14.65
C ILE A 244 -3.39 0.00 15.51
N VAL A 245 -2.63 -1.07 15.83
CA VAL A 245 -1.39 -0.98 16.61
C VAL A 245 -0.34 -0.14 15.87
N LEU A 246 -0.13 -0.39 14.58
CA LEU A 246 0.83 0.36 13.76
C LEU A 246 0.45 1.85 13.67
N LEU A 247 -0.83 2.16 13.47
CA LEU A 247 -1.33 3.55 13.45
C LEU A 247 -1.16 4.22 14.82
N ALA A 248 -1.50 3.54 15.91
CA ALA A 248 -1.35 4.06 17.26
C ALA A 248 0.12 4.35 17.59
N LEU A 249 1.03 3.45 17.20
CA LEU A 249 2.47 3.66 17.33
C LEU A 249 2.97 4.82 16.48
N GLY A 250 2.55 4.90 15.21
CA GLY A 250 2.90 5.99 14.31
C GLY A 250 2.46 7.36 14.85
N GLU A 251 1.22 7.44 15.34
CA GLU A 251 0.69 8.65 15.97
C GLU A 251 1.42 9.01 17.26
N TYR A 252 1.77 8.01 18.09
CA TYR A 252 2.56 8.21 19.29
C TYR A 252 3.95 8.81 18.98
N PHE A 253 4.65 8.26 17.98
CA PHE A 253 5.95 8.79 17.55
C PHE A 253 5.83 10.19 16.93
N ARG A 254 4.80 10.43 16.12
CA ARG A 254 4.52 11.75 15.52
C ARG A 254 4.31 12.82 16.60
N ARG A 255 3.47 12.54 17.61
CA ARG A 255 3.23 13.43 18.75
C ARG A 255 4.51 13.72 19.52
N ARG A 256 5.33 12.69 19.76
CA ARG A 256 6.62 12.83 20.45
C ARG A 256 7.63 13.66 19.66
N GLY A 257 7.64 13.53 18.33
CA GLY A 257 8.45 14.35 17.43
C GLY A 257 8.07 15.82 17.48
N ASN A 258 6.77 16.12 17.40
CA ASN A 258 6.25 17.49 17.49
C ASN A 258 6.52 18.14 18.85
N ALA A 259 6.38 17.38 19.95
CA ALA A 259 6.69 17.88 21.29
C ALA A 259 8.18 18.22 21.49
N ARG A 260 9.09 17.47 20.85
CA ARG A 260 10.54 17.74 20.87
C ARG A 260 10.94 18.97 20.05
N MET A 261 10.16 19.32 19.04
CA MET A 261 10.37 20.51 18.20
C MET A 261 9.72 21.79 18.77
N GLY A 262 9.21 21.76 20.01
CA GLY A 262 8.55 22.91 20.64
C GLY A 262 7.17 23.24 20.04
N GLY A 263 6.59 22.33 19.27
CA GLY A 263 5.25 22.50 18.70
C GLY A 263 4.20 22.42 19.80
N ASN A 264 3.66 23.58 20.18
CA ASN A 264 2.52 23.68 21.10
C ASN A 264 1.34 22.89 20.49
N PRO A 265 0.76 21.90 21.18
CA PRO A 265 -0.33 21.08 20.63
C PRO A 265 -1.69 21.81 20.58
N THR A 266 -1.74 23.14 20.69
CA THR A 266 -2.96 23.95 20.68
C THR A 266 -3.40 24.41 19.28
N GLY A 267 -3.19 23.56 18.28
CA GLY A 267 -3.66 23.77 16.92
C GLY A 267 -4.76 22.78 16.51
N GLY A 268 -5.95 22.90 17.13
CA GLY A 268 -7.22 22.41 16.57
C GLY A 268 -7.72 21.04 17.06
N PHE A 269 -8.72 21.08 17.94
CA PHE A 269 -10.10 20.66 17.68
C PHE A 269 -10.97 21.21 18.82
N LEU A 270 -11.36 22.49 18.67
CA LEU A 270 -12.57 23.20 19.11
C LEU A 270 -12.31 24.70 18.91
#